data_AF-A0A838QZW2-F1
#
_entry.id   AF-A0A838QZW2-F1
#
_cell.length_a   1.000
_cell.length_b   1.000
_cell.length_c   1.000
_cell.angle_alpha   90.00
_cell.angle_beta   90.00
_cell.angle_gamma   90.00
#
_symmetry.space_group_name_H-M   'P 1'
#
loop_
_entity.id
_entity.type
_entity.pdbx_description
1 polymer ?
#
loop_
_entity_poly.entity_id
_entity_poly.type
_entity_poly.pdbx_seq_one_letter_code
_entity_poly.pdbx_strand_id
1 'polypeptide(L)'
;MGQPIDSHATHAAGTRSNNPATGVGLEVYYQTAFPSVAVPAAQTALFPETQHGSTVAGSSGFAWHEVEIARVGESVTWTVDGTLLITIDTTNYVGATGGTNILFGHSDINSSVSLDPYYQQVAFTLIDNIVVEQLGVTPTEDADFDGDGDVDGADFLTWQRGLGMAGDLADGDADGDMFVDGDDLAIWRAQFGPGTPAAPTASAVPEPSTWALAALACAACLALAAPPRRIACARARVGT
;
A
#
# COMPACT_ATOMS: atom_id res chain seq x y z
N MET A 1 -16.27 -8.22 -19.06
CA MET A 1 -15.85 -6.93 -18.46
C MET A 1 -16.94 -6.48 -17.49
N GLY A 2 -16.65 -6.48 -16.18
CA GLY A 2 -17.62 -6.11 -15.15
C GLY A 2 -18.11 -4.68 -15.34
N GLN A 3 -19.42 -4.44 -15.20
CA GLN A 3 -19.97 -3.08 -15.16
C GLN A 3 -19.56 -2.43 -13.82
N PRO A 4 -18.64 -1.45 -13.78
CA PRO A 4 -18.27 -0.79 -12.54
C PRO A 4 -19.20 0.40 -12.38
N ILE A 5 -20.36 0.18 -11.77
CA ILE A 5 -21.34 1.24 -11.46
C ILE A 5 -20.86 2.10 -10.27
N ASP A 6 -19.56 2.12 -9.98
CA ASP A 6 -18.99 2.75 -8.81
C ASP A 6 -18.76 4.25 -9.03
N SER A 7 -19.27 5.07 -8.11
CA SER A 7 -19.05 6.51 -8.11
C SER A 7 -17.60 6.91 -7.90
N HIS A 8 -16.78 6.02 -7.33
CA HIS A 8 -15.36 6.25 -7.01
C HIS A 8 -14.40 5.74 -8.10
N ALA A 9 -14.93 5.17 -9.19
CA ALA A 9 -14.13 4.72 -10.32
C ALA A 9 -13.89 5.86 -11.33
N THR A 10 -12.63 6.04 -11.72
CA THR A 10 -12.20 6.88 -12.83
C THR A 10 -11.70 6.00 -13.96
N HIS A 11 -12.19 6.26 -15.18
CA HIS A 11 -11.82 5.51 -16.38
C HIS A 11 -10.80 6.28 -17.21
N ALA A 12 -9.73 5.60 -17.64
CA ALA A 12 -8.57 6.24 -18.27
C ALA A 12 -8.92 6.98 -19.58
N ALA A 13 -9.85 6.44 -20.39
CA ALA A 13 -10.30 7.08 -21.64
C ALA A 13 -11.73 7.65 -21.59
N GLY A 14 -12.27 7.99 -20.42
CA GLY A 14 -13.54 8.74 -20.33
C GLY A 14 -14.81 7.92 -20.12
N THR A 15 -15.97 8.50 -20.48
CA THR A 15 -17.27 8.30 -19.81
C THR A 15 -17.84 6.87 -19.80
N ARG A 16 -18.58 6.60 -18.72
CA ARG A 16 -19.33 5.39 -18.28
C ARG A 16 -20.19 4.60 -19.29
N SER A 17 -20.33 5.05 -20.53
CA SER A 17 -21.34 4.53 -21.47
C SER A 17 -20.68 3.77 -22.60
N ASN A 18 -20.56 2.45 -22.48
CA ASN A 18 -20.15 1.57 -23.57
C ASN A 18 -21.33 1.40 -24.55
N ASN A 19 -21.68 2.44 -25.32
CA ASN A 19 -22.66 2.31 -26.39
C ASN A 19 -21.93 2.23 -27.75
N PRO A 20 -21.88 1.03 -28.38
CA PRO A 20 -21.28 0.88 -29.70
C PRO A 20 -22.01 1.67 -30.79
N ALA A 21 -23.26 2.10 -30.57
CA ALA A 21 -24.01 2.96 -31.49
C ALA A 21 -23.65 4.46 -31.40
N THR A 22 -22.98 4.91 -30.33
CA THR A 22 -22.57 6.33 -30.14
C THR A 22 -21.06 6.54 -30.15
N GLY A 23 -20.26 5.51 -30.46
CA GLY A 23 -18.83 5.68 -30.72
C GLY A 23 -17.90 5.70 -29.50
N VAL A 24 -18.31 5.13 -28.36
CA VAL A 24 -17.51 5.22 -27.12
C VAL A 24 -16.42 4.13 -27.02
N GLY A 25 -16.32 3.25 -28.02
CA GLY A 25 -15.13 2.43 -28.30
C GLY A 25 -14.13 3.11 -29.25
N LEU A 26 -14.38 4.37 -29.64
CA LEU A 26 -13.54 5.12 -30.58
C LEU A 26 -12.46 5.95 -29.89
N GLU A 27 -12.28 5.81 -28.57
CA GLU A 27 -11.21 6.50 -27.87
C GLU A 27 -9.86 5.96 -28.34
N VAL A 28 -9.06 6.84 -28.94
CA VAL A 28 -7.78 6.50 -29.58
C VAL A 28 -6.84 5.77 -28.62
N TYR A 29 -6.97 6.08 -27.32
CA TYR A 29 -6.24 5.43 -26.23
C TYR A 29 -6.45 3.91 -26.24
N TYR A 30 -7.69 3.43 -26.22
CA TYR A 30 -7.97 1.98 -26.21
C TYR A 30 -7.80 1.32 -27.58
N GLN A 31 -8.04 2.03 -28.68
CA GLN A 31 -7.81 1.46 -30.01
C GLN A 31 -6.34 1.14 -30.29
N THR A 32 -5.43 1.91 -29.70
CA THR A 32 -3.99 1.68 -29.83
C THR A 32 -3.57 0.45 -29.01
N ALA A 33 -4.10 0.30 -27.80
CA ALA A 33 -3.85 -0.85 -26.94
C ALA A 33 -4.50 -2.14 -27.48
N PHE A 34 -5.72 -2.03 -28.00
CA PHE A 34 -6.53 -3.15 -28.47
C PHE A 34 -6.91 -2.95 -29.94
N PRO A 35 -6.04 -3.32 -30.89
CA PRO A 35 -6.34 -3.17 -32.31
C PRO A 35 -7.46 -4.12 -32.75
N SER A 36 -8.01 -3.89 -33.95
CA SER A 36 -8.94 -4.83 -34.58
C SER A 36 -8.26 -6.18 -34.82
N VAL A 37 -8.90 -7.26 -34.37
CA VAL A 37 -8.38 -8.64 -34.51
C VAL A 37 -9.35 -9.45 -35.36
N ALA A 38 -8.84 -10.11 -36.39
CA ALA A 38 -9.63 -11.04 -37.20
C ALA A 38 -9.98 -12.29 -36.38
N VAL A 39 -11.16 -12.86 -36.64
CA VAL A 39 -11.53 -14.15 -36.05
C VAL A 39 -10.46 -15.21 -36.34
N PRO A 40 -10.09 -16.09 -35.38
CA PRO A 40 -9.14 -17.16 -35.61
C PRO A 40 -9.61 -18.08 -36.75
N ALA A 41 -8.72 -18.39 -37.69
CA ALA A 41 -9.05 -19.20 -38.87
C ALA A 41 -9.64 -20.57 -38.51
N ALA A 42 -9.17 -21.18 -37.42
CA ALA A 42 -9.71 -22.44 -36.91
C ALA A 42 -11.18 -22.31 -36.46
N GLN A 43 -11.53 -21.19 -35.83
CA GLN A 43 -12.91 -20.92 -35.38
C GLN A 43 -13.84 -20.68 -36.57
N THR A 44 -13.39 -19.93 -37.58
CA THR A 44 -14.15 -19.75 -38.83
C THR A 44 -14.32 -21.05 -39.61
N ALA A 45 -13.36 -21.97 -39.54
CA ALA A 45 -13.49 -23.28 -40.19
C ALA A 45 -14.56 -24.17 -39.52
N LEU A 46 -14.73 -24.04 -38.20
CA LEU A 46 -15.71 -24.83 -37.43
C LEU A 46 -17.10 -24.21 -37.42
N PHE A 47 -17.20 -22.86 -37.46
CA PHE A 47 -18.45 -22.12 -37.33
C PHE A 47 -18.57 -21.00 -38.39
N PRO A 48 -18.48 -21.32 -39.69
CA PRO A 48 -18.40 -20.32 -40.76
C PRO A 48 -19.64 -19.42 -40.87
N GLU A 49 -20.80 -19.90 -40.43
CA GLU A 49 -22.07 -19.18 -40.53
C GLU A 49 -22.14 -17.98 -39.57
N THR A 50 -21.46 -18.05 -38.42
CA THR A 50 -21.59 -17.05 -37.35
C THR A 50 -20.27 -16.45 -36.86
N GLN A 51 -19.12 -17.09 -37.11
CA GLN A 51 -17.82 -16.67 -36.61
C GLN A 51 -16.94 -16.15 -37.76
N HIS A 52 -17.19 -14.90 -38.18
CA HIS A 52 -16.52 -14.23 -39.30
C HIS A 52 -16.20 -12.76 -38.99
N GLY A 53 -15.33 -12.16 -39.81
CA GLY A 53 -14.99 -10.73 -39.73
C GLY A 53 -13.88 -10.42 -38.73
N SER A 54 -13.86 -9.18 -38.24
CA SER A 54 -12.89 -8.69 -37.27
C SER A 54 -13.58 -7.94 -36.15
N THR A 55 -12.96 -7.95 -34.98
CA THR A 55 -13.41 -7.16 -33.83
C THR A 55 -13.23 -5.67 -34.10
N VAL A 56 -14.03 -4.84 -33.44
CA VAL A 56 -13.83 -3.37 -33.48
C VAL A 56 -12.59 -3.03 -32.66
N ALA A 57 -11.75 -2.12 -33.15
CA ALA A 57 -10.62 -1.61 -32.37
C ALA A 57 -11.13 -0.98 -31.05
N GLY A 58 -10.40 -1.17 -29.96
CA GLY A 58 -10.81 -0.84 -28.60
C GLY A 58 -11.53 -1.98 -27.87
N SER A 59 -11.80 -3.11 -28.53
CA SER A 59 -12.30 -4.33 -27.88
C SER A 59 -11.15 -5.30 -27.63
N SER A 60 -11.24 -6.07 -26.54
CA SER A 60 -10.26 -7.12 -26.19
C SER A 60 -10.01 -8.06 -27.39
N GLY A 61 -11.07 -8.44 -28.09
CA GLY A 61 -10.95 -9.31 -29.27
C GLY A 61 -10.59 -10.75 -28.91
N PHE A 62 -10.06 -11.49 -29.88
CA PHE A 62 -9.72 -12.92 -29.75
C PHE A 62 -8.23 -13.10 -29.46
N ALA A 63 -7.78 -12.64 -28.30
CA ALA A 63 -6.40 -12.77 -27.85
C ALA A 63 -6.34 -13.11 -26.36
N TRP A 64 -5.20 -13.68 -25.95
CA TRP A 64 -4.85 -13.73 -24.53
C TRP A 64 -4.47 -12.32 -24.09
N HIS A 65 -5.00 -11.91 -22.95
CA HIS A 65 -4.67 -10.64 -22.33
C HIS A 65 -4.17 -10.88 -20.93
N GLU A 66 -3.11 -10.17 -20.58
CA GLU A 66 -2.68 -10.08 -19.19
C GLU A 66 -3.60 -9.09 -18.48
N VAL A 67 -4.19 -9.52 -17.36
CA VAL A 67 -5.07 -8.68 -16.57
C VAL A 67 -4.48 -8.54 -15.18
N GLU A 68 -4.17 -7.30 -14.79
CA GLU A 68 -3.67 -6.99 -13.46
C GLU A 68 -4.68 -6.13 -12.71
N ILE A 69 -4.94 -6.52 -11.46
CA ILE A 69 -5.65 -5.70 -10.49
C ILE A 69 -4.73 -5.50 -9.29
N ALA A 70 -4.18 -4.30 -9.16
CA ALA A 70 -3.24 -3.95 -8.11
C ALA A 70 -3.88 -3.00 -7.09
N ARG A 71 -3.63 -3.23 -5.80
CA ARG A 71 -4.02 -2.32 -4.72
C ARG A 71 -2.77 -1.76 -4.05
N VAL A 72 -2.65 -0.44 -4.04
CA VAL A 72 -1.58 0.28 -3.32
C VAL A 72 -2.23 1.40 -2.52
N GLY A 73 -2.14 1.31 -1.19
CA GLY A 73 -2.89 2.18 -0.28
C GLY A 73 -4.40 2.09 -0.55
N GLU A 74 -5.04 3.23 -0.73
CA GLU A 74 -6.46 3.35 -1.05
C GLU A 74 -6.76 3.24 -2.55
N SER A 75 -5.74 3.15 -3.41
CA SER A 75 -5.92 3.09 -4.87
C SER A 75 -5.93 1.65 -5.37
N VAL A 76 -6.97 1.29 -6.13
CA VAL A 76 -7.01 0.04 -6.90
C VAL A 76 -6.93 0.37 -8.39
N THR A 77 -5.98 -0.21 -9.11
CA THR A 77 -5.82 -0.05 -10.56
C THR A 77 -6.12 -1.34 -11.28
N TRP A 78 -6.84 -1.23 -12.39
CA TRP A 78 -7.08 -2.33 -13.33
C TRP A 78 -6.33 -2.02 -14.63
N THR A 79 -5.37 -2.87 -14.98
CA THR A 79 -4.69 -2.80 -16.28
C THR A 79 -4.97 -4.05 -17.13
N VAL A 80 -4.93 -3.88 -18.45
CA VAL A 80 -4.97 -4.99 -19.41
C VAL A 80 -3.85 -4.78 -20.42
N ASP A 81 -2.96 -5.77 -20.56
CA ASP A 81 -1.70 -5.67 -21.32
C ASP A 81 -0.88 -4.40 -20.96
N GLY A 82 -0.81 -4.09 -19.66
CA GLY A 82 -0.17 -2.89 -19.13
C GLY A 82 -0.91 -1.57 -19.40
N THR A 83 -2.03 -1.59 -20.14
CA THR A 83 -2.85 -0.42 -20.40
C THR A 83 -3.80 -0.17 -19.23
N LEU A 84 -3.69 0.99 -18.56
CA LEU A 84 -4.57 1.37 -17.47
C LEU A 84 -6.00 1.57 -18.00
N LEU A 85 -6.97 0.86 -17.41
CA LEU A 85 -8.38 0.99 -17.73
C LEU A 85 -9.13 1.80 -16.68
N ILE A 86 -8.93 1.45 -15.41
CA ILE A 86 -9.72 1.96 -14.29
C ILE A 86 -8.81 2.21 -13.09
N THR A 87 -9.04 3.35 -12.43
CA THR A 87 -8.55 3.61 -11.07
C THR A 87 -9.76 3.76 -10.15
N ILE A 88 -9.74 3.08 -9.01
CA ILE A 88 -10.80 3.12 -8.00
C ILE A 88 -10.19 3.67 -6.71
N ASP A 89 -10.82 4.71 -6.16
CA ASP A 89 -10.47 5.25 -4.85
C ASP A 89 -11.32 4.57 -3.76
N THR A 90 -10.65 3.82 -2.88
CA THR A 90 -11.29 3.04 -1.82
C THR A 90 -11.41 3.78 -0.48
N THR A 91 -11.04 5.07 -0.39
CA THR A 91 -11.03 5.86 0.85
C THR A 91 -12.36 5.83 1.62
N ASN A 92 -13.49 5.83 0.91
CA ASN A 92 -14.83 5.88 1.51
C ASN A 92 -15.52 4.50 1.62
N TYR A 93 -14.80 3.40 1.39
CA TYR A 93 -15.37 2.06 1.45
C TYR A 93 -15.50 1.66 2.92
N VAL A 94 -16.71 1.90 3.47
CA VAL A 94 -17.05 1.65 4.88
C VAL A 94 -17.24 0.17 5.24
N GLY A 95 -17.29 -0.71 4.25
CA GLY A 95 -17.22 -2.16 4.45
C GLY A 95 -15.86 -2.67 3.98
N ALA A 96 -15.17 -3.44 4.83
CA ALA A 96 -14.01 -4.19 4.35
C ALA A 96 -14.44 -4.99 3.10
N THR A 97 -13.66 -4.92 2.02
CA THR A 97 -13.70 -5.90 0.94
C THR A 97 -13.22 -7.24 1.52
N GLY A 98 -14.08 -7.85 2.34
CA GLY A 98 -13.78 -9.03 3.12
C GLY A 98 -13.99 -10.30 2.32
N GLY A 99 -13.19 -11.31 2.63
CA GLY A 99 -13.25 -12.64 2.03
C GLY A 99 -11.86 -13.14 1.66
N THR A 100 -11.67 -14.45 1.71
CA THR A 100 -10.44 -15.15 1.29
C THR A 100 -10.56 -15.71 -0.13
N ASN A 101 -11.58 -15.29 -0.88
CA ASN A 101 -11.92 -15.84 -2.18
C ASN A 101 -11.84 -14.78 -3.28
N ILE A 102 -11.37 -15.20 -4.45
CA ILE A 102 -11.42 -14.42 -5.68
C ILE A 102 -12.60 -14.91 -6.51
N LEU A 103 -13.44 -13.98 -6.97
CA LEU A 103 -14.54 -14.27 -7.89
C LEU A 103 -14.17 -13.81 -9.29
N PHE A 104 -14.22 -14.74 -10.23
CA PHE A 104 -14.20 -14.42 -11.65
C PHE A 104 -15.60 -14.46 -12.22
N GLY A 105 -15.96 -13.44 -13.00
CA GLY A 105 -17.31 -13.31 -13.55
C GLY A 105 -17.35 -12.51 -14.85
N HIS A 106 -18.37 -12.81 -15.64
CA HIS A 106 -18.72 -12.03 -16.83
C HIS A 106 -20.02 -11.27 -16.58
N SER A 107 -20.00 -9.99 -16.94
CA SER A 107 -21.21 -9.19 -17.08
C SER A 107 -21.56 -9.13 -18.56
N ASP A 108 -22.78 -9.52 -18.89
CA ASP A 108 -23.40 -9.26 -20.18
C ASP A 108 -24.15 -7.92 -20.10
N ILE A 109 -23.88 -7.04 -21.07
CA ILE A 109 -24.51 -5.72 -21.17
C ILE A 109 -25.69 -5.71 -22.13
N ASN A 110 -25.89 -6.79 -22.88
CA ASN A 110 -26.95 -6.88 -23.86
C ASN A 110 -28.28 -7.15 -23.17
N SER A 111 -29.36 -6.57 -23.71
CA SER A 111 -30.73 -6.78 -23.22
C SER A 111 -31.32 -8.12 -23.66
N SER A 112 -30.62 -8.87 -24.52
CA SER A 112 -31.05 -10.14 -25.08
C SER A 112 -29.92 -11.16 -25.03
N VAL A 113 -30.30 -12.44 -25.04
CA VAL A 113 -29.36 -13.54 -25.23
C VAL A 113 -28.81 -13.59 -26.66
N SER A 114 -27.66 -14.24 -26.85
CA SER A 114 -27.13 -14.52 -28.18
C SER A 114 -28.10 -15.39 -28.99
N LEU A 115 -28.26 -15.05 -30.27
CA LEU A 115 -29.01 -15.84 -31.25
C LEU A 115 -28.12 -16.81 -32.04
N ASP A 116 -26.82 -16.87 -31.73
CA ASP A 116 -25.90 -17.82 -32.36
C ASP A 116 -26.33 -19.25 -32.00
N PRO A 117 -26.64 -20.13 -32.97
CA PRO A 117 -27.02 -21.52 -32.70
C PRO A 117 -25.91 -22.31 -31.98
N TYR A 118 -24.66 -21.83 -32.01
CA TYR A 118 -23.50 -22.43 -31.37
C TYR A 118 -23.03 -21.69 -30.11
N TYR A 119 -23.88 -20.85 -29.49
CA TYR A 119 -23.47 -20.02 -28.35
C TYR A 119 -22.82 -20.81 -27.20
N GLN A 120 -23.20 -22.06 -26.96
CA GLN A 120 -22.60 -22.90 -25.91
C GLN A 120 -21.13 -23.23 -26.20
N GLN A 121 -20.73 -23.22 -27.46
CA GLN A 121 -19.38 -23.53 -27.93
C GLN A 121 -18.51 -22.30 -28.13
N VAL A 122 -19.09 -21.10 -28.27
CA VAL A 122 -18.34 -19.88 -28.64
C VAL A 122 -18.54 -18.70 -27.69
N ALA A 123 -19.55 -18.72 -26.81
CA ALA A 123 -19.84 -17.65 -25.86
C ALA A 123 -19.39 -18.06 -24.44
N PHE A 124 -18.08 -18.11 -24.25
CA PHE A 124 -17.45 -18.39 -22.96
C PHE A 124 -16.22 -17.49 -22.79
N THR A 125 -15.67 -17.50 -21.58
CA THR A 125 -14.38 -16.89 -21.31
C THR A 125 -13.47 -17.91 -20.67
N LEU A 126 -12.19 -17.86 -21.05
CA LEU A 126 -11.12 -18.60 -20.40
C LEU A 126 -10.32 -17.66 -19.52
N ILE A 127 -9.95 -18.17 -18.36
CA ILE A 127 -9.06 -17.52 -17.40
C ILE A 127 -8.05 -18.59 -17.03
N ASP A 128 -6.78 -18.23 -17.15
CA ASP A 128 -5.67 -19.13 -16.89
C ASP A 128 -4.53 -18.35 -16.23
N ASN A 129 -3.55 -19.07 -15.67
CA ASN A 129 -2.34 -18.52 -15.08
C ASN A 129 -2.62 -17.46 -13.99
N ILE A 130 -3.57 -17.76 -13.10
CA ILE A 130 -3.95 -16.87 -12.00
C ILE A 130 -2.84 -16.88 -10.94
N VAL A 131 -2.33 -15.69 -10.63
CA VAL A 131 -1.37 -15.47 -9.55
C VAL A 131 -1.92 -14.39 -8.61
N VAL A 132 -1.69 -14.57 -7.31
CA VAL A 132 -2.04 -13.60 -6.28
C VAL A 132 -0.75 -13.30 -5.52
N GLU A 133 -0.33 -12.03 -5.54
CA GLU A 133 0.91 -11.60 -4.91
C GLU A 133 0.65 -10.40 -4.00
N GLN A 134 1.49 -10.29 -2.98
CA GLN A 134 1.51 -9.14 -2.09
C GLN A 134 2.57 -8.14 -2.59
N LEU A 135 2.13 -6.94 -2.95
CA LEU A 135 3.03 -5.91 -3.47
C LEU A 135 3.82 -5.27 -2.33
N GLY A 136 5.11 -5.59 -2.22
CA GLY A 136 6.11 -4.70 -1.64
C GLY A 136 5.96 -4.32 -0.17
N VAL A 137 5.40 -5.18 0.66
CA VAL A 137 5.87 -5.25 2.05
C VAL A 137 6.82 -6.42 2.10
N THR A 138 8.12 -6.15 2.16
CA THR A 138 8.96 -7.05 2.95
C THR A 138 8.36 -6.89 4.35
N PRO A 139 7.66 -7.89 4.90
CA PRO A 139 7.27 -7.81 6.29
C PRO A 139 8.51 -7.45 7.08
N THR A 140 8.33 -6.56 8.05
CA THR A 140 9.42 -6.29 8.99
C THR A 140 9.73 -7.63 9.62
N GLU A 141 10.84 -8.24 9.19
CA GLU A 141 11.28 -9.51 9.75
C GLU A 141 11.39 -9.31 11.26
N ASP A 142 10.68 -10.11 12.03
CA ASP A 142 10.59 -9.99 13.48
C ASP A 142 10.67 -11.37 14.11
N ALA A 143 11.65 -11.59 14.96
CA ALA A 143 11.84 -12.86 15.66
C ALA A 143 11.54 -12.77 17.16
N ASP A 144 10.97 -11.66 17.62
CA ASP A 144 10.39 -11.49 18.97
C ASP A 144 8.96 -12.08 18.96
N PHE A 145 8.89 -13.40 19.10
CA PHE A 145 7.65 -14.15 18.94
C PHE A 145 6.77 -14.11 20.20
N ASP A 146 7.35 -13.88 21.38
CA ASP A 146 6.57 -13.72 22.61
C ASP A 146 6.27 -12.26 23.00
N GLY A 147 6.84 -11.31 22.25
CA GLY A 147 6.55 -9.89 22.30
C GLY A 147 7.14 -9.19 23.51
N ASP A 148 8.22 -9.70 24.09
CA ASP A 148 8.85 -9.17 25.30
C ASP A 148 9.95 -8.13 25.03
N GLY A 149 10.29 -7.93 23.76
CA GLY A 149 11.18 -6.88 23.27
C GLY A 149 12.63 -7.32 23.06
N ASP A 150 12.93 -8.61 23.18
CA ASP A 150 14.20 -9.20 22.76
C ASP A 150 14.01 -10.45 21.92
N VAL A 151 15.12 -10.93 21.32
CA VAL A 151 15.13 -12.15 20.51
C VAL A 151 16.07 -13.15 21.18
N ASP A 152 15.49 -14.11 21.88
CA ASP A 152 16.21 -14.99 22.79
C ASP A 152 15.78 -16.48 22.67
N GLY A 153 16.08 -17.28 23.70
CA GLY A 153 15.74 -18.69 23.73
C GLY A 153 14.25 -18.99 23.90
N ALA A 154 13.46 -18.07 24.47
CA ALA A 154 12.01 -18.18 24.57
C ALA A 154 11.37 -18.11 23.18
N ASP A 155 11.82 -17.20 22.34
CA ASP A 155 11.41 -17.11 20.93
C ASP A 155 11.74 -18.38 20.17
N PHE A 156 12.96 -18.89 20.34
CA PHE A 156 13.36 -20.15 19.70
C PHE A 156 12.42 -21.31 20.07
N LEU A 157 11.95 -21.36 21.32
CA LEU A 157 10.98 -22.36 21.76
C LEU A 157 9.58 -22.11 21.22
N THR A 158 9.21 -20.86 20.91
CA THR A 158 7.98 -20.54 20.19
C THR A 158 8.05 -21.05 18.75
N TRP A 159 9.08 -20.68 17.98
CA TRP A 159 9.31 -21.22 16.64
C TRP A 159 9.36 -22.76 16.61
N GLN A 160 10.09 -23.38 17.54
CA GLN A 160 10.19 -24.84 17.58
C GLN A 160 8.83 -25.53 17.81
N ARG A 161 7.90 -24.87 18.52
CA ARG A 161 6.53 -25.38 18.73
C ARG A 161 5.64 -25.18 17.51
N GLY A 162 5.84 -24.10 16.75
CA GLY A 162 5.10 -23.82 15.52
C GLY A 162 5.59 -24.55 14.28
N LEU A 163 6.83 -25.05 14.28
CA LEU A 163 7.48 -25.66 13.11
C LEU A 163 6.58 -26.63 12.32
N GLY A 164 6.35 -26.30 11.05
CA GLY A 164 5.54 -27.07 10.11
C GLY A 164 4.04 -26.78 10.17
N MET A 165 3.61 -25.80 10.95
CA MET A 165 2.24 -25.30 10.98
C MET A 165 2.12 -23.99 10.19
N ALA A 166 0.91 -23.69 9.72
CA ALA A 166 0.57 -22.32 9.34
C ALA A 166 0.30 -21.52 10.62
N GLY A 167 0.78 -20.29 10.69
CA GLY A 167 0.76 -19.48 11.90
C GLY A 167 1.02 -18.00 11.63
N ASP A 168 0.98 -17.19 12.69
CA ASP A 168 1.43 -15.81 12.65
C ASP A 168 2.74 -15.64 13.45
N LEU A 169 3.16 -14.39 13.66
CA LEU A 169 4.37 -14.05 14.42
C LEU A 169 4.42 -14.77 15.78
N ALA A 170 3.31 -14.87 16.50
CA ALA A 170 3.27 -15.51 17.82
C ALA A 170 3.37 -17.05 17.75
N ASP A 171 3.20 -17.63 16.56
CA ASP A 171 3.44 -19.04 16.28
C ASP A 171 4.87 -19.30 15.76
N GLY A 172 5.63 -18.25 15.41
CA GLY A 172 7.00 -18.34 14.94
C GLY A 172 7.23 -17.97 13.48
N ASP A 173 6.27 -17.32 12.82
CA ASP A 173 6.36 -16.80 11.45
C ASP A 173 7.06 -15.42 11.47
N ALA A 174 8.39 -15.44 11.28
CA ALA A 174 9.23 -14.25 11.32
C ALA A 174 9.25 -13.50 9.99
N ASP A 175 9.04 -14.19 8.88
CA ASP A 175 9.04 -13.61 7.53
C ASP A 175 7.64 -13.25 7.02
N GLY A 176 6.61 -13.40 7.86
CA GLY A 176 5.24 -12.97 7.63
C GLY A 176 4.54 -13.66 6.46
N ASP A 177 5.02 -14.84 6.03
CA ASP A 177 4.49 -15.57 4.89
C ASP A 177 3.35 -16.57 5.26
N MET A 178 2.99 -16.63 6.55
CA MET A 178 2.00 -17.49 7.17
C MET A 178 2.42 -18.96 7.33
N PHE A 179 3.71 -19.30 7.18
CA PHE A 179 4.26 -20.63 7.40
C PHE A 179 5.45 -20.59 8.36
N VAL A 180 5.41 -21.45 9.39
CA VAL A 180 6.54 -21.56 10.32
C VAL A 180 7.52 -22.62 9.82
N ASP A 181 8.64 -22.21 9.24
CA ASP A 181 9.61 -23.10 8.63
C ASP A 181 11.09 -22.71 8.84
N GLY A 182 11.97 -23.11 7.91
CA GLY A 182 13.41 -22.89 8.00
C GLY A 182 13.83 -21.45 7.70
N ASP A 183 13.02 -20.70 6.97
CA ASP A 183 13.31 -19.31 6.61
C ASP A 183 13.12 -18.40 7.84
N ASP A 184 12.12 -18.66 8.69
CA ASP A 184 11.96 -17.99 9.99
C ASP A 184 13.15 -18.23 10.94
N LEU A 185 13.64 -19.47 10.96
CA LEU A 185 14.80 -19.81 11.78
C LEU A 185 16.05 -19.04 11.34
N ALA A 186 16.18 -18.77 10.04
CA ALA A 186 17.27 -17.97 9.53
C ALA A 186 17.19 -16.53 10.04
N ILE A 187 15.98 -15.96 10.14
CA ILE A 187 15.71 -14.64 10.71
C ILE A 187 16.00 -14.63 12.21
N TRP A 188 15.48 -15.59 12.98
CA TRP A 188 15.77 -15.68 14.42
C TRP A 188 17.28 -15.73 14.67
N ARG A 189 18.04 -16.51 13.88
CA ARG A 189 19.52 -16.56 14.00
C ARG A 189 20.18 -15.22 13.69
N ALA A 190 19.63 -14.44 12.78
CA ALA A 190 20.15 -13.13 12.42
C ALA A 190 19.86 -12.06 13.49
N GLN A 191 18.72 -12.18 14.18
CA GLN A 191 18.25 -11.23 15.18
C GLN A 191 18.61 -11.62 16.62
N PHE A 192 19.01 -12.87 16.87
CA PHE A 192 19.33 -13.39 18.19
C PHE A 192 20.34 -12.53 18.96
N GLY A 193 19.97 -12.17 20.18
CA GLY A 193 20.75 -11.35 21.08
C GLY A 193 19.96 -10.13 21.57
N PRO A 194 20.57 -9.30 22.43
CA PRO A 194 19.93 -8.09 22.89
C PRO A 194 19.65 -7.21 21.68
N GLY A 195 18.37 -7.00 21.37
CA GLY A 195 17.92 -6.15 20.27
C GLY A 195 18.71 -4.85 20.23
N THR A 196 18.97 -4.34 19.03
CA THR A 196 19.77 -3.12 18.79
C THR A 196 19.48 -2.11 19.90
N PRO A 197 20.45 -1.79 20.79
CA PRO A 197 20.15 -0.95 21.95
C PRO A 197 19.59 0.36 21.41
N ALA A 198 18.37 0.69 21.83
CA ALA A 198 17.74 1.95 21.48
C ALA A 198 18.78 3.06 21.65
N ALA A 199 19.04 3.80 20.57
CA ALA A 199 20.06 4.85 20.58
C ALA A 199 19.86 5.69 21.84
N PRO A 200 20.89 5.89 22.69
CA PRO A 200 20.72 6.59 23.94
C PRO A 200 20.10 7.93 23.62
N THR A 201 18.90 8.17 24.17
CA THR A 201 18.28 9.50 24.08
C THR A 201 19.27 10.45 24.74
N ALA A 202 19.84 11.35 23.93
CA ALA A 202 20.72 12.39 24.44
C ALA A 202 19.85 13.30 25.33
N SER A 203 19.77 12.97 26.62
CA SER A 203 19.28 13.87 27.64
C SER A 203 20.13 15.14 27.52
N ALA A 204 19.50 16.26 27.15
CA ALA A 204 20.16 17.54 27.12
C ALA A 204 20.73 17.80 28.52
N VAL A 205 22.04 17.62 28.66
CA VAL A 205 22.76 17.96 29.88
C VAL A 205 22.51 19.45 30.11
N PRO A 206 21.83 19.85 31.19
CA PRO A 206 21.62 21.26 31.47
C PRO A 206 22.99 21.93 31.50
N GLU A 207 23.19 22.96 30.67
CA GLU A 207 24.46 23.66 30.60
C GLU A 207 24.87 24.09 32.01
N PRO A 208 26.14 23.88 32.42
CA PRO A 208 26.58 24.24 33.76
C PRO A 208 26.30 25.73 33.97
N SER A 209 25.70 26.05 35.12
CA SER A 209 25.30 27.39 35.58
C SER A 209 26.48 28.37 35.80
N THR A 210 27.60 28.12 35.12
CA THR A 210 28.80 28.94 35.00
C THR A 210 28.47 30.40 34.66
N TRP A 211 27.49 30.65 33.79
CA TRP A 211 27.03 32.01 33.47
C TRP A 211 26.29 32.66 34.65
N ALA A 212 25.50 31.90 35.41
CA ALA A 212 24.84 32.41 36.61
C ALA A 212 25.84 32.72 37.73
N LEU A 213 26.86 31.87 37.91
CA LEU A 213 27.95 32.12 38.84
C LEU A 213 28.82 33.32 38.44
N ALA A 214 29.12 33.47 37.15
CA ALA A 214 29.85 34.62 36.63
C ALA A 214 29.05 35.93 36.80
N ALA A 215 27.73 35.89 36.57
CA ALA A 215 26.87 37.06 36.78
C ALA A 215 26.79 37.46 38.26
N LEU A 216 26.69 36.49 39.18
CA LEU A 216 26.73 36.74 40.63
C LEU A 216 28.07 37.31 41.08
N ALA A 217 29.19 36.79 40.56
CA ALA A 217 30.52 37.31 40.86
C ALA A 217 30.68 38.76 40.36
N CYS A 218 30.26 39.06 39.13
CA CYS A 218 30.27 40.42 38.59
C CYS A 218 29.40 41.39 39.41
N ALA A 219 28.20 40.97 39.83
CA ALA A 219 27.31 41.78 40.66
C ALA A 219 27.92 42.07 42.04
N ALA A 220 28.58 41.09 42.66
CA ALA A 220 29.28 41.27 43.94
C ALA A 220 30.46 42.25 43.82
N CYS A 221 31.25 42.17 42.74
CA CYS A 221 32.34 43.11 42.49
C CYS A 221 31.85 44.56 42.29
N LEU A 222 30.71 44.75 41.61
CA LEU A 222 30.11 46.07 41.40
C LEU A 222 29.56 46.68 42.71
N ALA A 223 28.98 45.86 43.59
CA ALA A 223 28.48 46.32 44.89
C ALA A 223 29.61 46.76 45.84
N LEU A 224 30.77 46.11 45.78
CA LEU A 224 31.95 46.44 46.59
C LEU A 224 32.71 47.67 46.07
N ALA A 225 32.57 48.02 44.79
CA ALA A 225 33.21 49.18 44.18
C ALA A 225 32.42 50.50 44.33
N ALA A 226 31.23 50.47 44.95
CA ALA A 226 30.43 51.68 45.14
C ALA A 226 31.04 52.57 46.25
N PRO A 227 31.33 53.87 45.97
CA PRO A 227 31.90 54.76 46.97
C PRO A 227 30.89 55.06 48.09
N PRO A 228 31.35 55.26 49.34
CA PRO A 228 30.45 55.53 50.46
C PRO A 228 29.63 56.79 50.21
N ARG A 229 28.31 56.68 50.40
CA ARG A 229 27.38 57.81 50.31
C ARG A 229 27.83 58.90 51.30
N ARG A 230 28.25 60.05 50.78
CA ARG A 230 28.58 61.23 51.60
C ARG A 230 27.31 61.68 52.32
N ILE A 231 27.25 61.45 53.62
CA ILE A 231 26.20 62.01 54.48
C ILE A 231 26.46 63.51 54.56
N ALA A 232 25.64 64.32 53.90
CA ALA A 232 25.70 65.77 54.00
C ALA A 232 25.20 66.20 55.39
N CYS A 233 26.10 66.78 56.20
CA CYS A 233 25.76 67.39 57.48
C CYS A 233 25.01 68.71 57.22
N ALA A 234 23.70 68.75 57.47
CA ALA A 234 22.94 69.99 57.46
C ALA A 234 23.26 70.79 58.73
N ARG A 235 23.90 71.95 58.58
CA ARG A 235 24.20 72.89 59.66
C ARG A 235 22.95 73.70 59.99
N ALA A 236 22.29 73.38 61.10
CA ALA A 236 21.27 74.24 61.69
C ALA A 236 21.91 75.56 62.17
N ARG A 237 21.32 76.69 61.79
CA ARG A 237 21.71 78.03 62.29
C ARG A 237 20.60 78.51 63.22
N VAL A 238 20.95 78.79 64.48
CA VAL A 238 20.07 79.36 65.50
C VAL A 238 20.35 80.86 65.61
N GLY A 239 19.28 81.65 65.48
CA GLY A 239 18.93 82.86 66.25
C GLY A 239 19.77 84.14 66.14
N THR A 240 19.11 85.27 65.83
CA THR A 240 18.68 86.29 66.81
C THR A 240 17.42 86.96 66.30
#